data_AF-A0A4Y9SNG1-F1
#
_entry.id   AF-A0A4Y9SNG1-F1
#
_cell.length_a   1.000
_cell.length_b   1.000
_cell.length_c   1.000
_cell.angle_alpha   90.00
_cell.angle_beta   90.00
_cell.angle_gamma   90.00
#
_symmetry.space_group_name_H-M   'P 1'
#
loop_
_entity.id
_entity.type
_entity.pdbx_description
1 polymer ?
#
loop_
_entity_poly.entity_id
_entity_poly.type
_entity_poly.pdbx_seq_one_letter_code
_entity_poly.pdbx_strand_id
1 'polypeptide(L)'
;VTASIGIVAVGDADAGDELWRYAAAAVQSARAAGGDGWQFFNQEVHQRALHRLDLVHGLQLALARDELAPRFQPIVDAASGRICGAELLLRWFPPQGEVSPAEFIPIAEASGAILEIGAWVFRQACLAERDWFQRWGVAAPYVSVNVSVRQLDDPALADTMAAILRATGADPQRLLLEITESMLMADIDSKLRVLNRLAGMGLRLAMDDFGTGYSSLAQLARLPVDVLKIDRSFIRDVADSGESRAVVEAVIGLGRALGLKLVAEGVETAAQQLELCGYGCDLIQGYYFHRPMPDMQLVEAVTRQDESPSAAAGLYFLLYVSEATAPLSPAQLGQLLQRTRSNNAEAGITGCLLYEDGHFMQMLEGERGAVLSTFERIRGNHLHKRLRVVMEGPARRRVFTHWSMLLPDDTDARRHGPDFAGWQPRRLSFAALADDARVCYAYITACVPDVRH
;
A
#
# COMPACT_ATOMS: atom_id res chain seq x y z
N VAL A 1 13.17 -9.03 40.24
CA VAL A 1 13.08 -7.59 40.58
C VAL A 1 14.04 -6.87 39.64
N THR A 2 13.55 -5.96 38.82
CA THR A 2 14.35 -5.11 37.90
C THR A 2 14.36 -3.67 38.41
N ALA A 3 15.34 -2.86 38.03
CA ALA A 3 15.47 -1.48 38.52
C ALA A 3 15.87 -0.50 37.40
N SER A 4 15.35 0.73 37.45
CA SER A 4 15.75 1.82 36.54
C SER A 4 16.34 2.97 37.34
N ILE A 5 17.55 3.39 37.00
CA ILE A 5 18.37 4.32 37.79
C ILE A 5 18.69 5.58 36.99
N GLY A 6 18.50 6.76 37.58
CA GLY A 6 18.91 8.05 37.01
C GLY A 6 20.13 8.59 37.75
N ILE A 7 21.15 8.99 37.01
CA ILE A 7 22.43 9.49 37.55
C ILE A 7 22.58 10.95 37.14
N VAL A 8 22.80 11.86 38.09
CA VAL A 8 23.06 13.29 37.80
C VAL A 8 24.42 13.67 38.37
N ALA A 9 25.22 14.43 37.63
CA ALA A 9 26.44 15.00 38.18
C ALA A 9 26.12 16.32 38.90
N VAL A 10 26.77 16.57 40.02
CA VAL A 10 26.54 17.79 40.82
C VAL A 10 26.88 19.07 40.03
N GLY A 11 27.75 18.98 39.03
CA GLY A 11 28.10 20.10 38.15
C GLY A 11 27.06 20.44 37.07
N ASP A 12 26.00 19.64 36.93
CA ASP A 12 24.95 19.87 35.94
C ASP A 12 23.81 20.77 36.45
N ALA A 13 23.84 21.16 37.73
CA ALA A 13 22.78 21.92 38.40
C ALA A 13 23.36 22.95 39.39
N ASP A 14 22.70 24.11 39.49
CA ASP A 14 23.11 25.18 40.40
C ASP A 14 22.40 25.11 41.76
N ALA A 15 21.32 24.31 41.86
CA ALA A 15 20.52 24.14 43.07
C ALA A 15 20.12 22.68 43.36
N GLY A 16 19.89 22.36 44.64
CA GLY A 16 19.53 21.00 45.08
C GLY A 16 18.22 20.48 44.50
N ASP A 17 17.22 21.34 44.30
CA ASP A 17 15.93 20.96 43.71
C ASP A 17 16.06 20.62 42.22
N GLU A 18 17.04 21.20 41.52
CA GLU A 18 17.32 20.88 40.12
C GLU A 18 17.94 19.48 39.99
N LEU A 19 18.87 19.11 40.89
CA LEU A 19 19.44 17.75 40.92
C LEU A 19 18.34 16.67 41.04
N TRP A 20 17.31 16.93 41.85
CA TRP A 20 16.17 16.00 41.98
C TRP A 20 15.35 15.90 40.69
N ARG A 21 15.04 17.04 40.05
CA ARG A 21 14.33 17.06 38.75
C ARG A 21 15.14 16.36 37.66
N TYR A 22 16.44 16.56 37.64
CA TYR A 22 17.37 15.98 36.68
C TYR A 22 17.55 14.47 36.87
N ALA A 23 17.68 14.00 38.11
CA ALA A 23 17.67 12.58 38.42
C ALA A 23 16.34 11.91 38.03
N ALA A 24 15.19 12.57 38.29
CA ALA A 24 13.89 12.05 37.89
C ALA A 24 13.73 11.95 36.35
N ALA A 25 14.21 12.94 35.61
CA ALA A 25 14.24 12.91 34.13
C ALA A 25 15.12 11.76 33.60
N ALA A 26 16.29 11.54 34.20
CA ALA A 26 17.17 10.42 33.84
C ALA A 26 16.53 9.05 34.14
N VAL A 27 15.81 8.89 35.26
CA VAL A 27 15.04 7.66 35.54
C VAL A 27 13.96 7.43 34.49
N GLN A 28 13.21 8.47 34.09
CA GLN A 28 12.19 8.33 33.03
C GLN A 28 12.82 7.94 31.69
N SER A 29 13.98 8.50 31.35
CA SER A 29 14.73 8.12 30.15
C SER A 29 15.16 6.65 30.18
N ALA A 30 15.68 6.16 31.31
CA ALA A 30 16.02 4.74 31.48
C ALA A 30 14.79 3.82 31.30
N ARG A 31 13.61 4.24 31.80
CA ARG A 31 12.36 3.50 31.59
C ARG A 31 11.91 3.50 30.13
N ALA A 32 12.02 4.64 29.45
CA ALA A 32 11.67 4.76 28.04
C ALA A 32 12.58 3.92 27.13
N ALA A 33 13.84 3.71 27.52
CA ALA A 33 14.80 2.86 26.81
C ALA A 33 14.63 1.35 27.07
N GLY A 34 13.50 0.91 27.66
CA GLY A 34 13.22 -0.50 27.94
C GLY A 34 13.34 -0.89 29.42
N GLY A 35 13.71 0.05 30.30
CA GLY A 35 13.87 -0.24 31.73
C GLY A 35 15.15 -1.02 32.04
N ASP A 36 15.19 -1.61 33.25
CA ASP A 36 16.28 -2.47 33.75
C ASP A 36 17.71 -1.98 33.44
N GLY A 37 17.98 -0.71 33.75
CA GLY A 37 19.18 -0.02 33.31
C GLY A 37 19.35 1.35 33.95
N TRP A 38 20.35 2.10 33.52
CA TRP A 38 20.68 3.41 34.06
C TRP A 38 20.89 4.45 32.96
N GLN A 39 20.65 5.72 33.28
CA GLN A 39 20.90 6.85 32.37
C GLN A 39 21.55 8.01 33.11
N PHE A 40 22.51 8.67 32.46
CA PHE A 40 23.01 9.97 32.95
C PHE A 40 22.06 11.08 32.54
N PHE A 41 21.92 12.05 33.42
CA PHE A 41 21.39 13.33 33.07
C PHE A 41 22.33 14.02 32.08
N ASN A 42 21.76 14.57 31.04
CA ASN A 42 22.36 15.63 30.25
C ASN A 42 21.23 16.58 29.81
N GLN A 43 21.59 17.76 29.31
CA GLN A 43 20.62 18.77 28.93
C GLN A 43 19.63 18.26 27.86
N GLU A 44 20.07 17.37 26.97
CA GLU A 44 19.23 16.74 25.95
C GLU A 44 18.17 15.80 26.56
N VAL A 45 18.53 15.00 27.56
CA VAL A 45 17.61 14.14 28.33
C VAL A 45 16.58 14.99 29.09
N HIS A 46 16.99 16.14 29.65
CA HIS A 46 16.06 17.06 30.28
C HIS A 46 15.03 17.61 29.31
N GLN A 47 15.50 18.10 28.16
CA GLN A 47 14.62 18.67 27.13
C GLN A 47 13.64 17.64 26.57
N ARG A 48 14.09 16.39 26.35
CA ARG A 48 13.20 15.29 25.96
C ARG A 48 12.14 14.98 27.03
N ALA A 49 12.48 15.05 28.31
CA ALA A 49 11.52 14.83 29.39
C ALA A 49 10.48 15.97 29.49
N LEU A 50 10.90 17.22 29.35
CA LEU A 50 10.00 18.38 29.29
C LEU A 50 9.07 18.29 28.08
N HIS A 51 9.62 18.03 26.89
CA HIS A 51 8.85 17.84 25.67
C HIS A 51 7.81 16.73 25.83
N ARG A 52 8.19 15.58 26.41
CA ARG A 52 7.24 14.50 26.69
C ARG A 52 6.11 14.92 27.64
N LEU A 53 6.41 15.70 28.68
CA LEU A 53 5.38 16.24 29.59
C LEU A 53 4.42 17.19 28.85
N ASP A 54 4.95 18.05 27.98
CA ASP A 54 4.15 18.94 27.15
C ASP A 54 3.22 18.13 26.22
N LEU A 55 3.73 17.04 25.64
CA LEU A 55 2.90 16.16 24.80
C LEU A 55 1.80 15.45 25.60
N VAL A 56 2.09 14.97 26.82
CA VAL A 56 1.06 14.37 27.69
C VAL A 56 -0.05 15.37 28.01
N HIS A 57 0.32 16.60 28.40
CA HIS A 57 -0.65 17.64 28.70
C HIS A 57 -1.45 18.07 27.45
N GLY A 58 -0.78 18.18 26.31
CA GLY A 58 -1.40 18.46 25.01
C GLY A 58 -2.43 17.40 24.64
N LEU A 59 -2.08 16.11 24.70
CA LEU A 59 -2.97 15.00 24.34
C LEU A 59 -4.24 14.93 25.19
N GLN A 60 -4.17 15.31 26.48
CA GLN A 60 -5.36 15.40 27.34
C GLN A 60 -6.38 16.45 26.86
N LEU A 61 -5.93 17.47 26.13
CA LEU A 61 -6.76 18.58 25.65
C LEU A 61 -6.98 18.52 24.13
N ALA A 62 -6.25 17.68 23.41
CA ALA A 62 -6.21 17.66 21.95
C ALA A 62 -7.58 17.43 21.31
N LEU A 63 -8.41 16.57 21.91
CA LEU A 63 -9.81 16.36 21.48
C LEU A 63 -10.67 17.60 21.70
N ALA A 64 -10.56 18.25 22.86
CA ALA A 64 -11.34 19.43 23.19
C ALA A 64 -10.91 20.68 22.39
N ARG A 65 -9.71 20.66 21.83
CA ARG A 65 -9.13 21.75 21.03
C ARG A 65 -9.19 21.50 19.51
N ASP A 66 -9.83 20.42 19.07
CA ASP A 66 -9.91 20.02 17.66
C ASP A 66 -8.53 19.91 16.98
N GLU A 67 -7.50 19.49 17.73
CA GLU A 67 -6.13 19.36 17.22
C GLU A 67 -5.89 17.99 16.54
N LEU A 68 -6.81 17.05 16.72
CA LEU A 68 -6.74 15.72 16.12
C LEU A 68 -7.53 15.67 14.82
N ALA A 69 -6.96 15.09 13.78
CA ALA A 69 -7.61 14.94 12.49
C ALA A 69 -7.39 13.56 11.88
N PRO A 70 -8.42 12.97 11.24
CA PRO A 70 -8.25 11.75 10.47
C PRO A 70 -7.62 12.07 9.11
N ARG A 71 -6.67 11.24 8.70
CA ARG A 71 -6.27 11.08 7.30
C ARG A 71 -6.66 9.68 6.86
N PHE A 72 -7.00 9.51 5.60
CA PHE A 72 -7.40 8.26 5.01
C PHE A 72 -6.36 7.85 3.98
N GLN A 73 -5.75 6.68 4.16
CA GLN A 73 -4.90 6.10 3.13
C GLN A 73 -5.69 5.07 2.35
N PRO A 74 -5.89 5.25 1.03
CA PRO A 74 -6.64 4.31 0.22
C PRO A 74 -5.98 2.93 0.14
N ILE A 75 -6.82 1.90 0.19
CA ILE A 75 -6.51 0.49 -0.06
C ILE A 75 -7.19 0.13 -1.37
N VAL A 76 -6.41 -0.36 -2.33
CA VAL A 76 -6.88 -0.63 -3.71
C VAL A 76 -6.86 -2.11 -4.04
N ASP A 77 -7.77 -2.54 -4.93
CA ASP A 77 -7.71 -3.88 -5.53
C ASP A 77 -6.43 -4.05 -6.35
N ALA A 78 -5.68 -5.12 -6.08
CA ALA A 78 -4.34 -5.32 -6.64
C ALA A 78 -4.34 -5.38 -8.17
N ALA A 79 -5.42 -5.88 -8.79
CA ALA A 79 -5.53 -6.05 -10.23
C ALA A 79 -6.04 -4.80 -10.95
N SER A 80 -7.10 -4.17 -10.43
CA SER A 80 -7.79 -3.04 -11.06
C SER A 80 -7.28 -1.69 -10.61
N GLY A 81 -6.67 -1.59 -9.43
CA GLY A 81 -6.29 -0.32 -8.80
C GLY A 81 -7.47 0.51 -8.29
N ARG A 82 -8.70 -0.05 -8.28
CA ARG A 82 -9.88 0.63 -7.72
C ARG A 82 -9.76 0.69 -6.20
N ILE A 83 -10.17 1.81 -5.61
CA ILE A 83 -10.21 1.97 -4.15
C ILE A 83 -11.34 1.06 -3.63
N CYS A 84 -10.97 0.17 -2.71
CA CYS A 84 -11.89 -0.78 -2.08
C CYS A 84 -12.07 -0.47 -0.59
N GLY A 85 -11.09 0.17 0.03
CA GLY A 85 -11.15 0.61 1.41
C GLY A 85 -10.23 1.79 1.66
N ALA A 86 -10.21 2.28 2.89
CA ALA A 86 -9.22 3.25 3.33
C ALA A 86 -8.89 3.04 4.81
N GLU A 87 -7.61 3.09 5.14
CA GLU A 87 -7.14 3.08 6.52
C GLU A 87 -7.20 4.49 7.11
N LEU A 88 -7.86 4.63 8.26
CA LEU A 88 -7.89 5.88 9.02
C LEU A 88 -6.62 5.98 9.88
N LEU A 89 -5.79 6.94 9.52
CA LEU A 89 -4.55 7.29 10.18
C LEU A 89 -4.71 8.59 10.95
N LEU A 90 -4.55 8.52 12.27
CA LEU A 90 -4.63 9.69 13.15
C LEU A 90 -3.46 10.64 12.90
N ARG A 91 -3.75 11.95 12.92
CA ARG A 91 -2.76 13.03 12.92
C ARG A 91 -3.06 14.01 14.03
N TRP A 92 -1.99 14.59 14.59
CA TRP A 92 -2.11 15.60 15.64
C TRP A 92 -1.40 16.88 15.20
N PHE A 93 -2.14 17.99 15.22
CA PHE A 93 -1.74 19.32 14.78
C PHE A 93 -1.86 20.32 15.94
N PRO A 94 -1.04 20.22 16.99
CA PRO A 94 -1.00 21.26 18.01
C PRO A 94 -0.45 22.58 17.44
N PRO A 95 -0.64 23.72 18.14
CA PRO A 95 -0.19 25.03 17.68
C PRO A 95 1.32 25.13 17.34
N GLN A 96 2.14 24.25 17.91
CA GLN A 96 3.58 24.20 17.70
C GLN A 96 3.99 23.50 16.39
N GLY A 97 3.06 22.85 15.68
CA GLY A 97 3.30 22.10 14.45
C GLY A 97 2.85 20.65 14.53
N GLU A 98 2.85 19.94 13.38
CA GLU A 98 2.46 18.53 13.32
C GLU A 98 3.38 17.65 14.16
N VAL A 99 2.79 16.81 15.02
CA VAL A 99 3.52 15.81 15.82
C VAL A 99 3.31 14.43 15.21
N SER A 100 4.41 13.69 15.02
CA SER A 100 4.37 12.38 14.37
C SER A 100 3.56 11.37 15.19
N PRO A 101 2.71 10.53 14.56
CA PRO A 101 2.05 9.41 15.22
C PRO A 101 3.01 8.47 15.95
N ALA A 102 4.21 8.24 15.39
CA ALA A 102 5.24 7.41 16.01
C ALA A 102 5.75 7.99 17.35
N GLU A 103 5.55 9.28 17.59
CA GLU A 103 5.94 9.96 18.81
C GLU A 103 4.80 10.03 19.82
N PHE A 104 3.61 10.48 19.40
CA PHE A 104 2.53 10.75 20.34
C PHE A 104 1.68 9.51 20.68
N ILE A 105 1.57 8.50 19.81
CA ILE A 105 0.77 7.29 20.09
C ILE A 105 1.32 6.54 21.32
N PRO A 106 2.63 6.25 21.44
CA PRO A 106 3.17 5.60 22.64
C PRO A 106 2.95 6.40 23.93
N ILE A 107 2.93 7.74 23.82
CA ILE A 107 2.65 8.64 24.94
C ILE A 107 1.16 8.59 25.32
N ALA A 108 0.26 8.56 24.33
CA ALA A 108 -1.17 8.41 24.54
C ALA A 108 -1.51 7.06 25.21
N GLU A 109 -0.82 5.98 24.80
CA GLU A 109 -0.96 4.66 25.41
C GLU A 109 -0.50 4.65 26.87
N ALA A 110 0.70 5.18 27.14
CA ALA A 110 1.27 5.22 28.48
C ALA A 110 0.48 6.12 29.45
N SER A 111 -0.12 7.20 28.96
CA SER A 111 -0.93 8.13 29.76
C SER A 111 -2.40 7.72 29.90
N GLY A 112 -2.88 6.78 29.08
CA GLY A 112 -4.29 6.37 29.03
C GLY A 112 -5.17 7.25 28.14
N ALA A 113 -4.65 8.37 27.61
CA ALA A 113 -5.38 9.23 26.67
C ALA A 113 -5.82 8.48 25.39
N ILE A 114 -5.12 7.40 25.04
CA ILE A 114 -5.46 6.56 23.88
C ILE A 114 -6.87 5.96 23.95
N LEU A 115 -7.45 5.80 25.13
CA LEU A 115 -8.80 5.21 25.27
C LEU A 115 -9.86 6.18 24.73
N GLU A 116 -9.81 7.45 25.14
CA GLU A 116 -10.73 8.49 24.65
C GLU A 116 -10.46 8.83 23.18
N ILE A 117 -9.19 8.95 22.81
CA ILE A 117 -8.77 9.18 21.43
C ILE A 117 -9.23 8.04 20.53
N GLY A 118 -9.05 6.79 20.95
CA GLY A 118 -9.46 5.61 20.20
C GLY A 118 -10.97 5.54 20.00
N ALA A 119 -11.76 5.88 21.03
CA ALA A 119 -13.21 6.00 20.90
C ALA A 119 -13.62 7.10 19.91
N TRP A 120 -12.92 8.24 19.92
CA TRP A 120 -13.13 9.31 18.94
C TRP A 120 -12.76 8.86 17.52
N VAL A 121 -11.60 8.20 17.34
CA VAL A 121 -11.15 7.68 16.04
C VAL A 121 -12.15 6.69 15.47
N PHE A 122 -12.63 5.74 16.28
CA PHE A 122 -13.64 4.78 15.84
C PHE A 122 -14.97 5.45 15.47
N ARG A 123 -15.36 6.52 16.18
CA ARG A 123 -16.52 7.34 15.80
C ARG A 123 -16.31 8.04 14.47
N GLN A 124 -15.14 8.61 14.21
CA GLN A 124 -14.82 9.23 12.92
C GLN A 124 -14.88 8.20 11.78
N ALA A 125 -14.37 6.99 12.00
CA ALA A 125 -14.47 5.91 11.04
C ALA A 125 -15.93 5.52 10.75
N CYS A 126 -16.76 5.40 11.78
CA CYS A 126 -18.20 5.14 11.61
C CYS A 126 -18.91 6.24 10.82
N LEU A 127 -18.58 7.51 11.07
CA LEU A 127 -19.17 8.65 10.36
C LEU A 127 -18.75 8.68 8.89
N ALA A 128 -17.45 8.45 8.62
CA ALA A 128 -16.93 8.33 7.26
C ALA A 128 -17.59 7.17 6.50
N GLU A 129 -17.67 5.99 7.12
CA GLU A 129 -18.33 4.81 6.56
C GLU A 129 -19.79 5.12 6.16
N ARG A 130 -20.53 5.83 7.01
CA ARG A 130 -21.91 6.25 6.71
C ARG A 130 -22.03 7.26 5.60
N ASP A 131 -21.21 8.30 5.60
CA ASP A 131 -21.21 9.28 4.53
C ASP A 131 -20.88 8.62 3.18
N TRP A 132 -19.85 7.77 3.15
CA TRP A 132 -19.45 7.06 1.93
C TRP A 132 -20.53 6.08 1.46
N PHE A 133 -21.15 5.33 2.38
CA PHE A 133 -22.25 4.43 2.03
C PHE A 133 -23.47 5.17 1.47
N GLN A 134 -23.79 6.36 1.98
CA GLN A 134 -24.87 7.17 1.43
C GLN A 134 -24.57 7.64 -0.01
N ARG A 135 -23.30 7.85 -0.35
CA ARG A 135 -22.85 8.28 -1.68
C ARG A 135 -22.83 7.14 -2.70
N TRP A 136 -22.24 6.00 -2.35
CA TRP A 136 -21.96 4.91 -3.31
C TRP A 136 -22.62 3.57 -2.97
N GLY A 137 -23.39 3.48 -1.88
CA GLY A 137 -24.04 2.25 -1.44
C GLY A 137 -23.04 1.12 -1.19
N VAL A 138 -23.34 -0.07 -1.72
CA VAL A 138 -22.48 -1.25 -1.59
C VAL A 138 -21.10 -1.08 -2.24
N ALA A 139 -20.94 -0.15 -3.19
CA ALA A 139 -19.68 0.13 -3.85
C ALA A 139 -18.77 1.07 -3.04
N ALA A 140 -19.27 1.64 -1.94
CA ALA A 140 -18.48 2.51 -1.08
C ALA A 140 -17.26 1.77 -0.50
N PRO A 141 -16.11 2.45 -0.33
CA PRO A 141 -14.95 1.87 0.34
C PRO A 141 -15.27 1.50 1.80
N TYR A 142 -14.69 0.42 2.32
CA TYR A 142 -14.72 0.14 3.77
C TYR A 142 -13.71 1.03 4.51
N VAL A 143 -13.88 1.20 5.83
CA VAL A 143 -12.91 1.95 6.66
C VAL A 143 -12.13 0.97 7.54
N SER A 144 -10.82 1.14 7.60
CA SER A 144 -9.94 0.40 8.52
C SER A 144 -9.43 1.30 9.64
N VAL A 145 -9.26 0.76 10.85
CA VAL A 145 -8.84 1.51 12.04
C VAL A 145 -7.90 0.68 12.92
N ASN A 146 -6.76 1.25 13.28
CA ASN A 146 -5.84 0.67 14.25
C ASN A 146 -6.41 0.65 15.67
N VAL A 147 -6.24 -0.48 16.36
CA VAL A 147 -6.57 -0.64 17.78
C VAL A 147 -5.29 -0.82 18.57
N SER A 148 -5.04 0.06 19.56
CA SER A 148 -3.86 -0.07 20.43
C SER A 148 -3.92 -1.27 21.38
N VAL A 149 -2.76 -1.71 21.87
CA VAL A 149 -2.65 -2.76 22.90
C VAL A 149 -3.47 -2.36 24.13
N ARG A 150 -3.35 -1.09 24.54
CA ARG A 150 -4.00 -0.54 25.73
C ARG A 150 -5.52 -0.51 25.61
N GLN A 151 -6.06 -0.25 24.42
CA GLN A 151 -7.49 -0.38 24.16
C GLN A 151 -7.95 -1.83 24.21
N LEU A 152 -7.20 -2.76 23.63
CA LEU A 152 -7.57 -4.18 23.64
C LEU A 152 -7.57 -4.78 25.04
N ASP A 153 -6.76 -4.24 25.95
CA ASP A 153 -6.72 -4.61 27.37
C ASP A 153 -7.87 -3.98 28.18
N ASP A 154 -8.61 -3.00 27.63
CA ASP A 154 -9.75 -2.38 28.31
C ASP A 154 -11.02 -3.26 28.17
N PRO A 155 -11.58 -3.78 29.28
CA PRO A 155 -12.81 -4.57 29.25
C PRO A 155 -14.01 -3.84 28.64
N ALA A 156 -14.00 -2.50 28.67
CA ALA A 156 -15.08 -1.65 28.16
C ALA A 156 -14.99 -1.36 26.65
N LEU A 157 -13.91 -1.77 25.96
CA LEU A 157 -13.70 -1.48 24.53
C LEU A 157 -14.91 -1.90 23.68
N ALA A 158 -15.33 -3.15 23.82
CA ALA A 158 -16.43 -3.74 23.07
C ALA A 158 -17.75 -2.98 23.32
N ASP A 159 -18.05 -2.63 24.57
CA ASP A 159 -19.28 -1.91 24.92
C ASP A 159 -19.26 -0.46 24.40
N THR A 160 -18.08 0.17 24.41
CA THR A 160 -17.86 1.51 23.86
C THR A 160 -18.07 1.52 22.35
N MET A 161 -17.47 0.58 21.62
CA MET A 161 -17.65 0.45 20.17
C MET A 161 -19.10 0.13 19.81
N ALA A 162 -19.77 -0.76 20.55
CA ALA A 162 -21.20 -1.05 20.36
C ALA A 162 -22.08 0.19 20.55
N ALA A 163 -21.78 1.04 21.54
CA ALA A 163 -22.50 2.29 21.75
C ALA A 163 -22.28 3.28 20.59
N ILE A 164 -21.05 3.37 20.08
CA ILE A 164 -20.73 4.22 18.91
C ILE A 164 -21.45 3.74 17.66
N LEU A 165 -21.41 2.44 17.36
CA LEU A 165 -22.13 1.83 16.23
C LEU A 165 -23.63 2.14 16.28
N ARG A 166 -24.26 1.98 17.45
CA ARG A 166 -25.68 2.32 17.64
C ARG A 166 -25.97 3.81 17.42
N ALA A 167 -25.06 4.68 17.84
CA ALA A 167 -25.25 6.12 17.73
C ALA A 167 -25.05 6.64 16.31
N THR A 168 -24.14 6.04 15.54
CA THR A 168 -23.81 6.46 14.17
C THR A 168 -24.64 5.73 13.11
N GLY A 169 -25.13 4.53 13.41
CA GLY A 169 -25.82 3.66 12.45
C GLY A 169 -24.89 3.02 11.42
N ALA A 170 -23.56 3.07 11.66
CA ALA A 170 -22.56 2.49 10.77
C ALA A 170 -22.75 0.98 10.63
N ASP A 171 -22.44 0.46 9.45
CA ASP A 171 -22.47 -0.98 9.20
C ASP A 171 -21.16 -1.60 9.72
N PRO A 172 -21.21 -2.44 10.77
CA PRO A 172 -20.00 -3.03 11.34
C PRO A 172 -19.24 -3.90 10.33
N GLN A 173 -19.91 -4.50 9.34
CA GLN A 173 -19.23 -5.32 8.32
C GLN A 173 -18.33 -4.49 7.40
N ARG A 174 -18.52 -3.17 7.38
CA ARG A 174 -17.76 -2.21 6.57
C ARG A 174 -16.69 -1.48 7.39
N LEU A 175 -16.51 -1.89 8.65
CA LEU A 175 -15.45 -1.43 9.54
C LEU A 175 -14.48 -2.60 9.79
N LEU A 176 -13.21 -2.36 9.53
CA LEU A 176 -12.12 -3.30 9.74
C LEU A 176 -11.25 -2.78 10.90
N LEU A 177 -11.04 -3.59 11.92
CA LEU A 177 -10.15 -3.25 13.04
C LEU A 177 -8.81 -3.93 12.83
N GLU A 178 -7.73 -3.15 12.89
CA GLU A 178 -6.37 -3.64 12.73
C GLU A 178 -5.71 -3.83 14.09
N ILE A 179 -5.17 -5.03 14.30
CA ILE A 179 -4.46 -5.42 15.52
C ILE A 179 -3.08 -5.93 15.13
N THR A 180 -2.03 -5.47 15.80
CA THR A 180 -0.69 -5.98 15.51
C THR A 180 -0.45 -7.31 16.20
N GLU A 181 0.45 -8.09 15.61
CA GLU A 181 0.84 -9.40 16.12
C GLU A 181 1.33 -9.37 17.58
N SER A 182 2.17 -8.38 17.89
CA SER A 182 2.77 -8.19 19.21
C SER A 182 1.73 -7.96 20.31
N MET A 183 0.55 -7.41 19.96
CA MET A 183 -0.51 -7.13 20.91
C MET A 183 -1.05 -8.40 21.56
N LEU A 184 -0.95 -9.54 20.88
CA LEU A 184 -1.58 -10.81 21.29
C LEU A 184 -0.68 -11.68 22.18
N MET A 185 0.61 -11.35 22.31
CA MET A 185 1.60 -12.24 22.92
C MET A 185 1.51 -12.36 24.45
N ALA A 186 1.11 -11.30 25.16
CA ALA A 186 1.15 -11.28 26.63
C ALA A 186 -0.03 -12.01 27.31
N ASP A 187 -1.22 -12.02 26.68
CA ASP A 187 -2.44 -12.63 27.23
C ASP A 187 -3.46 -12.94 26.11
N ILE A 188 -3.14 -13.96 25.31
CA ILE A 188 -3.93 -14.30 24.12
C ILE A 188 -5.37 -14.72 24.47
N ASP A 189 -5.59 -15.47 25.55
CA ASP A 189 -6.92 -15.98 25.89
C ASP A 189 -7.86 -14.87 26.38
N SER A 190 -7.34 -13.85 27.08
CA SER A 190 -8.13 -12.67 27.43
C SER A 190 -8.46 -11.82 26.21
N LYS A 191 -7.47 -11.56 25.36
CA LYS A 191 -7.65 -10.78 24.13
C LYS A 191 -8.61 -11.46 23.16
N LEU A 192 -8.54 -12.79 23.03
CA LEU A 192 -9.48 -13.59 22.25
C LEU A 192 -10.94 -13.38 22.68
N ARG A 193 -11.23 -13.21 23.98
CA ARG A 193 -12.61 -12.92 24.43
C ARG A 193 -13.10 -11.58 23.91
N VAL A 194 -12.24 -10.56 23.93
CA VAL A 194 -12.58 -9.22 23.42
C VAL A 194 -12.75 -9.27 21.90
N LEU A 195 -11.82 -9.90 21.17
CA LEU A 195 -11.89 -10.03 19.72
C LEU A 195 -13.14 -10.80 19.27
N ASN A 196 -13.51 -11.89 19.94
CA ASN A 196 -14.74 -12.62 19.65
C ASN A 196 -16.00 -11.79 19.91
N ARG A 197 -16.00 -10.94 20.96
CA ARG A 197 -17.11 -9.99 21.18
C ARG A 197 -17.21 -8.98 20.04
N LEU A 198 -16.09 -8.41 19.60
CA LEU A 198 -16.05 -7.45 18.49
C LEU A 198 -16.52 -8.10 17.18
N ALA A 199 -15.99 -9.27 16.83
CA ALA A 199 -16.41 -10.05 15.67
C ALA A 199 -17.90 -10.43 15.74
N GLY A 200 -18.40 -10.79 16.94
CA GLY A 200 -19.82 -11.08 17.18
C GLY A 200 -20.76 -9.88 16.97
N MET A 201 -20.23 -8.66 16.93
CA MET A 201 -21.00 -7.46 16.51
C MET A 201 -21.05 -7.29 15.00
N GLY A 202 -20.31 -8.11 14.24
CA GLY A 202 -20.15 -7.99 12.79
C GLY A 202 -18.95 -7.16 12.35
N LEU A 203 -18.11 -6.69 13.28
CA LEU A 203 -16.87 -5.98 12.93
C LEU A 203 -15.88 -6.97 12.32
N ARG A 204 -15.21 -6.56 11.25
CA ARG A 204 -14.13 -7.36 10.66
C ARG A 204 -12.81 -7.09 11.38
N LEU A 205 -11.94 -8.09 11.41
CA LEU A 205 -10.64 -7.98 12.07
C LEU A 205 -9.50 -8.26 11.08
N ALA A 206 -8.46 -7.44 11.12
CA ALA A 206 -7.22 -7.61 10.37
C ALA A 206 -6.05 -7.86 11.32
N MET A 207 -5.21 -8.82 10.97
CA MET A 207 -3.88 -8.97 11.57
C MET A 207 -2.91 -8.06 10.82
N ASP A 208 -2.29 -7.13 11.54
CA ASP A 208 -1.31 -6.18 11.03
C ASP A 208 0.13 -6.55 11.42
N ASP A 209 1.09 -6.02 10.66
CA ASP A 209 2.54 -6.26 10.81
C ASP A 209 2.95 -7.75 10.79
N PHE A 210 2.18 -8.61 10.10
CA PHE A 210 2.41 -10.05 10.14
C PHE A 210 3.79 -10.43 9.58
N GLY A 211 4.52 -11.27 10.31
CA GLY A 211 5.85 -11.78 9.93
C GLY A 211 7.00 -11.07 10.64
N THR A 212 6.75 -9.97 11.35
CA THR A 212 7.77 -9.26 12.14
C THR A 212 7.95 -9.83 13.56
N GLY A 213 7.06 -10.74 13.99
CA GLY A 213 7.03 -11.33 15.33
C GLY A 213 7.11 -12.87 15.39
N TYR A 214 6.77 -13.42 16.56
CA TYR A 214 6.88 -14.86 16.91
C TYR A 214 5.55 -15.61 16.85
N SER A 215 4.61 -15.22 15.98
CA SER A 215 3.30 -15.86 15.92
C SER A 215 3.40 -17.31 15.47
N SER A 216 2.87 -18.18 16.32
CA SER A 216 2.60 -19.55 15.91
C SER A 216 1.42 -19.55 14.93
N LEU A 217 1.57 -20.25 13.80
CA LEU A 217 0.48 -20.56 12.87
C LEU A 217 -0.77 -21.11 13.59
N ALA A 218 -0.57 -21.85 14.68
CA ALA A 218 -1.66 -22.38 15.49
C ALA A 218 -2.45 -21.29 16.24
N GLN A 219 -1.82 -20.17 16.58
CA GLN A 219 -2.49 -19.02 17.18
C GLN A 219 -3.27 -18.25 16.13
N LEU A 220 -2.68 -17.99 14.96
CA LEU A 220 -3.37 -17.32 13.85
C LEU A 220 -4.66 -18.05 13.46
N ALA A 221 -4.63 -19.38 13.38
CA ALA A 221 -5.80 -20.20 13.06
C ALA A 221 -6.95 -20.13 14.09
N ARG A 222 -6.68 -19.64 15.32
CA ARG A 222 -7.69 -19.47 16.37
C ARG A 222 -8.31 -18.06 16.38
N LEU A 223 -7.68 -17.10 15.70
CA LEU A 223 -8.13 -15.71 15.74
C LEU A 223 -9.30 -15.51 14.77
N PRO A 224 -10.34 -14.75 15.16
CA PRO A 224 -11.46 -14.42 14.28
C PRO A 224 -11.08 -13.31 13.29
N VAL A 225 -9.97 -13.48 12.56
CA VAL A 225 -9.48 -12.51 11.57
C VAL A 225 -10.02 -12.81 10.18
N ASP A 226 -10.34 -11.77 9.43
CA ASP A 226 -10.81 -11.81 8.05
C ASP A 226 -9.71 -11.41 7.07
N VAL A 227 -8.75 -10.60 7.53
CA VAL A 227 -7.71 -9.97 6.72
C VAL A 227 -6.34 -10.20 7.34
N LEU A 228 -5.35 -10.45 6.49
CA LEU A 228 -3.94 -10.49 6.85
C LEU A 228 -3.20 -9.41 6.06
N LYS A 229 -2.59 -8.47 6.77
CA LYS A 229 -1.77 -7.39 6.20
C LYS A 229 -0.30 -7.81 6.22
N ILE A 230 0.36 -7.70 5.08
CA ILE A 230 1.78 -8.06 4.87
C ILE A 230 2.61 -6.81 5.06
N ASP A 231 3.48 -6.80 6.07
CA ASP A 231 4.28 -5.63 6.42
C ASP A 231 5.19 -5.17 5.27
N ARG A 232 5.37 -3.84 5.20
CA ARG A 232 6.20 -3.17 4.20
C ARG A 232 7.64 -3.66 4.16
N SER A 233 8.19 -4.18 5.25
CA SER A 233 9.57 -4.69 5.28
C SER A 233 9.78 -5.88 4.33
N PHE A 234 8.75 -6.69 4.11
CA PHE A 234 8.76 -7.78 3.13
C PHE A 234 8.53 -7.29 1.70
N ILE A 235 7.77 -6.20 1.54
CA ILE A 235 7.40 -5.64 0.24
C ILE A 235 8.54 -4.82 -0.38
N ARG A 236 9.30 -4.09 0.44
CA ARG A 236 10.34 -3.15 -0.03
C ARG A 236 11.26 -3.77 -1.06
N ASP A 237 11.75 -4.98 -0.80
CA ASP A 237 12.76 -5.65 -1.60
C ASP A 237 12.18 -6.81 -2.45
N VAL A 238 10.86 -6.94 -2.58
CA VAL A 238 10.21 -8.09 -3.24
C VAL A 238 10.54 -8.20 -4.74
N ALA A 239 10.79 -7.09 -5.42
CA ALA A 239 11.19 -7.13 -6.83
C ALA A 239 12.63 -7.66 -6.99
N ASP A 240 13.53 -7.31 -6.07
CA ASP A 240 14.97 -7.47 -6.25
C ASP A 240 15.57 -8.66 -5.48
N SER A 241 14.89 -9.14 -4.43
CA SER A 241 15.37 -10.21 -3.54
C SER A 241 14.55 -11.49 -3.67
N GLY A 242 15.22 -12.59 -4.05
CA GLY A 242 14.60 -13.92 -4.09
C GLY A 242 14.15 -14.42 -2.70
N GLU A 243 14.82 -13.98 -1.64
CA GLU A 243 14.43 -14.29 -0.26
C GLU A 243 13.12 -13.58 0.11
N SER A 244 13.02 -12.27 -0.18
CA SER A 244 11.80 -11.50 0.07
C SER A 244 10.62 -12.06 -0.74
N ARG A 245 10.84 -12.48 -1.99
CA ARG A 245 9.81 -13.18 -2.79
C ARG A 245 9.34 -14.46 -2.14
N ALA A 246 10.26 -15.31 -1.69
CA ALA A 246 9.90 -16.59 -1.06
C ALA A 246 9.08 -16.37 0.22
N VAL A 247 9.42 -15.36 1.02
CA VAL A 247 8.65 -15.00 2.22
C VAL A 247 7.26 -14.49 1.85
N VAL A 248 7.16 -13.55 0.91
CA VAL A 248 5.86 -13.00 0.46
C VAL A 248 4.98 -14.10 -0.13
N GLU A 249 5.53 -14.98 -0.97
CA GLU A 249 4.79 -16.12 -1.55
C GLU A 249 4.30 -17.09 -0.45
N ALA A 250 5.11 -17.36 0.56
CA ALA A 250 4.73 -18.20 1.69
C ALA A 250 3.59 -17.58 2.52
N VAL A 251 3.67 -16.28 2.82
CA VAL A 251 2.62 -15.54 3.57
C VAL A 251 1.32 -15.50 2.78
N ILE A 252 1.39 -15.22 1.47
CA ILE A 252 0.22 -15.25 0.58
C ILE A 252 -0.40 -16.65 0.52
N GLY A 253 0.43 -17.69 0.36
CA GLY A 253 -0.02 -19.09 0.38
C GLY A 253 -0.73 -19.45 1.69
N LEU A 254 -0.18 -19.01 2.83
CA LEU A 254 -0.79 -19.21 4.14
C LEU A 254 -2.15 -18.51 4.26
N GLY A 255 -2.22 -17.22 3.93
CA GLY A 255 -3.49 -16.47 4.02
C GLY A 255 -4.59 -17.10 3.17
N ARG A 256 -4.25 -17.53 1.95
CA ARG A 256 -5.18 -18.27 1.08
C ARG A 256 -5.63 -19.60 1.66
N ALA A 257 -4.70 -20.37 2.25
CA ALA A 257 -5.04 -21.64 2.89
C ALA A 257 -5.99 -21.47 4.09
N LEU A 258 -5.91 -20.33 4.78
CA LEU A 258 -6.79 -19.96 5.89
C LEU A 258 -8.07 -19.23 5.44
N GLY A 259 -8.23 -18.96 4.13
CA GLY A 259 -9.39 -18.23 3.59
C GLY A 259 -9.40 -16.74 3.93
N LEU A 260 -8.25 -16.17 4.28
CA LEU A 260 -8.10 -14.76 4.63
C LEU A 260 -7.92 -13.90 3.38
N LYS A 261 -8.43 -12.66 3.45
CA LYS A 261 -8.10 -11.61 2.46
C LYS A 261 -6.71 -11.06 2.72
N LEU A 262 -5.95 -10.82 1.66
CA LEU A 262 -4.57 -10.35 1.75
C LEU A 262 -4.46 -8.88 1.38
N VAL A 263 -3.78 -8.09 2.21
CA VAL A 263 -3.42 -6.69 1.92
C VAL A 263 -1.91 -6.57 1.98
N ALA A 264 -1.25 -6.12 0.92
CA ALA A 264 0.18 -5.83 0.95
C ALA A 264 0.43 -4.34 1.21
N GLU A 265 1.27 -4.03 2.20
CA GLU A 265 1.56 -2.66 2.62
C GLU A 265 2.87 -2.11 2.07
N GLY A 266 2.96 -0.79 1.97
CA GLY A 266 4.19 -0.12 1.56
C GLY A 266 4.57 -0.38 0.11
N VAL A 267 3.59 -0.58 -0.78
CA VAL A 267 3.85 -0.65 -2.23
C VAL A 267 4.20 0.74 -2.77
N GLU A 268 5.43 0.88 -3.25
CA GLU A 268 6.02 2.13 -3.74
C GLU A 268 6.29 2.11 -5.25
N THR A 269 6.33 0.93 -5.89
CA THR A 269 6.61 0.79 -7.33
C THR A 269 5.61 -0.08 -8.08
N ALA A 270 5.57 0.09 -9.42
CA ALA A 270 4.76 -0.73 -10.31
C ALA A 270 5.23 -2.21 -10.34
N ALA A 271 6.54 -2.45 -10.24
CA ALA A 271 7.08 -3.81 -10.20
C ALA A 271 6.63 -4.56 -8.95
N GLN A 272 6.66 -3.93 -7.77
CA GLN A 272 6.13 -4.51 -6.53
C GLN A 272 4.65 -4.88 -6.69
N GLN A 273 3.84 -4.00 -7.28
CA GLN A 273 2.42 -4.28 -7.55
C GLN A 273 2.23 -5.49 -8.48
N LEU A 274 3.03 -5.58 -9.55
CA LEU A 274 2.93 -6.66 -10.53
C LEU A 274 3.28 -8.02 -9.91
N GLU A 275 4.37 -8.09 -9.14
CA GLU A 275 4.78 -9.29 -8.41
C GLU A 275 3.68 -9.74 -7.44
N LEU A 276 3.19 -8.82 -6.60
CA LEU A 276 2.12 -9.11 -5.63
C LEU A 276 0.83 -9.58 -6.29
N CYS A 277 0.45 -8.97 -7.42
CA CYS A 277 -0.68 -9.44 -8.21
C CYS A 277 -0.44 -10.83 -8.81
N GLY A 278 0.80 -11.12 -9.25
CA GLY A 278 1.20 -12.43 -9.77
C GLY A 278 1.13 -13.55 -8.73
N TYR A 279 1.47 -13.25 -7.47
CA TYR A 279 1.32 -14.18 -6.35
C TYR A 279 -0.13 -14.35 -5.88
N GLY A 280 -1.03 -13.47 -6.32
CA GLY A 280 -2.46 -13.51 -5.99
C GLY A 280 -2.82 -12.78 -4.70
N CYS A 281 -2.11 -11.68 -4.39
CA CYS A 281 -2.53 -10.73 -3.37
C CYS A 281 -3.85 -10.05 -3.80
N ASP A 282 -4.79 -9.87 -2.86
CA ASP A 282 -6.10 -9.30 -3.16
C ASP A 282 -6.04 -7.77 -3.25
N LEU A 283 -5.43 -7.15 -2.25
CA LEU A 283 -5.46 -5.71 -2.00
C LEU A 283 -4.06 -5.16 -1.77
N ILE A 284 -3.86 -3.88 -2.09
CA ILE A 284 -2.59 -3.20 -1.96
C ILE A 284 -2.80 -1.82 -1.31
N GLN A 285 -1.88 -1.44 -0.44
CA GLN A 285 -1.78 -0.12 0.14
C GLN A 285 -0.34 0.40 0.02
N GLY A 286 -0.18 1.65 -0.43
CA GLY A 286 1.14 2.24 -0.53
C GLY A 286 1.20 3.52 -1.35
N TYR A 287 2.33 4.21 -1.28
CA TYR A 287 2.52 5.53 -1.88
C TYR A 287 2.57 5.51 -3.41
N TYR A 288 2.78 4.34 -4.03
CA TYR A 288 2.64 4.17 -5.47
C TYR A 288 1.26 4.62 -5.97
N PHE A 289 0.21 4.31 -5.20
CA PHE A 289 -1.16 4.71 -5.51
C PHE A 289 -1.49 6.04 -4.84
N HIS A 290 -1.48 6.04 -3.51
CA HIS A 290 -2.02 7.14 -2.74
C HIS A 290 -1.28 7.33 -1.41
N ARG A 291 -1.00 8.59 -1.09
CA ARG A 291 -0.59 9.01 0.25
C ARG A 291 -1.82 9.22 1.13
N PRO A 292 -1.67 9.17 2.47
CA PRO A 292 -2.72 9.55 3.40
C PRO A 292 -3.27 10.95 3.07
N MET A 293 -4.58 11.09 2.97
CA MET A 293 -5.25 12.31 2.52
C MET A 293 -6.49 12.64 3.38
N PRO A 294 -6.95 13.91 3.43
CA PRO A 294 -8.24 14.21 4.06
C PRO A 294 -9.41 13.55 3.33
N ASP A 295 -10.51 13.33 4.06
CA ASP A 295 -11.75 12.71 3.58
C ASP A 295 -12.24 13.29 2.25
N MET A 296 -12.29 14.63 2.14
CA MET A 296 -12.73 15.31 0.91
C MET A 296 -11.92 14.91 -0.33
N GLN A 297 -10.61 14.70 -0.19
CA GLN A 297 -9.76 14.25 -1.31
C GLN A 297 -9.97 12.78 -1.64
N LEU A 298 -10.23 11.94 -0.64
CA LEU A 298 -10.59 10.55 -0.87
C LEU A 298 -11.92 10.45 -1.63
N VAL A 299 -12.92 11.22 -1.21
CA VAL A 299 -14.22 11.27 -1.88
C VAL A 299 -14.08 11.67 -3.35
N GLU A 300 -13.24 12.67 -3.62
CA GLU A 300 -12.95 13.10 -4.98
C GLU A 300 -12.24 12.01 -5.79
N ALA A 301 -11.28 11.30 -5.19
CA ALA A 301 -10.57 10.19 -5.81
C ALA A 301 -11.51 9.02 -6.17
N VAL A 302 -12.40 8.62 -5.26
CA VAL A 302 -13.39 7.55 -5.48
C VAL A 302 -14.38 7.95 -6.58
N THR A 303 -14.87 9.20 -6.56
CA THR A 303 -15.79 9.69 -7.60
C THR A 303 -15.13 9.67 -8.98
N ARG A 304 -13.86 10.08 -9.08
CA ARG A 304 -13.10 10.00 -10.33
C ARG A 304 -12.86 8.57 -10.81
N GLN A 305 -12.90 7.56 -9.95
CA GLN A 305 -12.79 6.15 -10.36
C GLN A 305 -14.07 5.62 -11.00
N ASP A 306 -15.21 6.16 -10.60
CA ASP A 306 -16.52 5.85 -11.21
C ASP A 306 -16.75 6.67 -12.49
N GLU A 307 -16.17 7.87 -12.59
CA GLU A 307 -16.19 8.71 -13.80
C GLU A 307 -15.12 8.32 -14.83
N SER A 308 -13.97 7.83 -14.38
CA SER A 308 -13.06 7.08 -15.25
C SER A 308 -13.82 5.86 -15.74
N PRO A 309 -13.80 5.51 -17.03
CA PRO A 309 -14.64 4.45 -17.59
C PRO A 309 -14.19 3.07 -17.08
N SER A 310 -14.49 2.77 -15.82
CA SER A 310 -14.23 1.53 -15.11
C SER A 310 -15.53 0.73 -15.03
N ALA A 311 -16.06 0.49 -16.24
CA ALA A 311 -16.91 -0.62 -16.63
C ALA A 311 -17.11 -0.55 -18.15
N ALA A 312 -16.04 -0.33 -18.93
CA ALA A 312 -16.14 -0.63 -20.35
C ALA A 312 -16.17 -2.15 -20.48
N ALA A 313 -17.37 -2.73 -20.48
CA ALA A 313 -17.65 -3.79 -21.43
C ALA A 313 -17.09 -3.32 -22.78
N GLY A 314 -15.88 -3.79 -23.13
CA GLY A 314 -15.19 -3.32 -24.33
C GLY A 314 -13.69 -3.06 -24.20
N LEU A 315 -13.07 -2.86 -23.03
CA LEU A 315 -11.61 -2.71 -23.00
C LEU A 315 -10.93 -4.04 -23.36
N TYR A 316 -10.19 -4.04 -24.45
CA TYR A 316 -9.58 -5.19 -25.09
C TYR A 316 -8.12 -4.85 -25.39
N PHE A 317 -7.26 -5.84 -25.30
CA PHE A 317 -5.89 -5.72 -25.75
C PHE A 317 -5.56 -6.78 -26.78
N LEU A 318 -4.63 -6.46 -27.67
CA LEU A 318 -4.10 -7.36 -28.69
C LEU A 318 -2.61 -7.12 -28.85
N LEU A 319 -1.81 -8.16 -28.62
CA LEU A 319 -0.37 -8.20 -28.85
C LEU A 319 -0.10 -9.08 -30.06
N TYR A 320 0.61 -8.54 -31.05
CA TYR A 320 1.02 -9.28 -32.22
C TYR A 320 2.50 -9.06 -32.54
N VAL A 321 3.06 -10.02 -33.26
CA VAL A 321 4.39 -9.93 -33.88
C VAL A 321 4.24 -10.12 -35.37
N SER A 322 5.07 -9.43 -36.14
CA SER A 322 5.14 -9.56 -37.60
C SER A 322 6.52 -9.22 -38.10
N GLU A 323 6.79 -9.54 -39.35
CA GLU A 323 8.03 -9.18 -40.02
C GLU A 323 7.82 -8.00 -40.95
N ALA A 324 8.82 -7.14 -41.06
CA ALA A 324 8.85 -6.10 -42.07
C ALA A 324 9.09 -6.69 -43.44
N THR A 325 8.39 -6.17 -44.44
CA THR A 325 8.54 -6.61 -45.83
C THR A 325 9.87 -6.20 -46.44
N ALA A 326 10.47 -5.13 -45.92
CA ALA A 326 11.83 -4.68 -46.16
C ALA A 326 12.35 -3.97 -44.89
N PRO A 327 13.68 -3.93 -44.66
CA PRO A 327 14.25 -3.19 -43.54
C PRO A 327 13.89 -1.70 -43.61
N LEU A 328 13.37 -1.15 -42.51
CA LEU A 328 13.09 0.28 -42.39
C LEU A 328 14.33 1.05 -41.94
N SER A 329 14.61 2.17 -42.61
CA SER A 329 15.58 3.16 -42.12
C SER A 329 15.03 3.92 -40.89
N PRO A 330 15.91 4.50 -40.05
CA PRO A 330 15.47 5.30 -38.89
C PRO A 330 14.48 6.41 -39.23
N ALA A 331 14.65 7.08 -40.38
CA ALA A 331 13.74 8.13 -40.85
C ALA A 331 12.35 7.57 -41.19
N GLN A 332 12.28 6.41 -41.85
CA GLN A 332 11.02 5.74 -42.16
C GLN A 332 10.32 5.23 -40.90
N LEU A 333 11.09 4.72 -39.94
CA LEU A 333 10.57 4.29 -38.63
C LEU A 333 9.99 5.48 -37.86
N GLY A 334 10.68 6.62 -37.83
CA GLY A 334 10.18 7.85 -37.21
C GLY A 334 8.83 8.31 -37.80
N GLN A 335 8.71 8.32 -39.14
CA GLN A 335 7.46 8.66 -39.82
C GLN A 335 6.34 7.65 -39.52
N LEU A 336 6.66 6.35 -39.51
CA LEU A 336 5.71 5.30 -39.18
C LEU A 336 5.18 5.46 -37.76
N LEU A 337 6.06 5.70 -36.78
CA LEU A 337 5.68 5.92 -35.39
C LEU A 337 4.78 7.15 -35.27
N GLN A 338 5.17 8.30 -35.86
CA GLN A 338 4.37 9.52 -35.82
C GLN A 338 2.96 9.32 -36.42
N ARG A 339 2.88 8.68 -37.59
CA ARG A 339 1.60 8.39 -38.25
C ARG A 339 0.74 7.44 -37.44
N THR A 340 1.36 6.42 -36.85
CA THR A 340 0.65 5.46 -35.99
C THR A 340 0.16 6.16 -34.73
N ARG A 341 0.89 7.15 -34.20
CA ARG A 341 0.47 7.91 -32.99
C ARG A 341 -0.81 8.68 -33.28
N SER A 342 -0.84 9.40 -34.41
CA SER A 342 -2.01 10.16 -34.85
C SER A 342 -3.23 9.24 -35.07
N ASN A 343 -3.06 8.15 -35.83
CA ASN A 343 -4.16 7.24 -36.12
C ASN A 343 -4.71 6.56 -34.85
N ASN A 344 -3.81 6.18 -33.94
CA ASN A 344 -4.18 5.56 -32.68
C ASN A 344 -4.93 6.55 -31.79
N ALA A 345 -4.45 7.80 -31.72
CA ALA A 345 -5.12 8.89 -30.99
C ALA A 345 -6.55 9.12 -31.48
N GLU A 346 -6.74 9.19 -32.79
CA GLU A 346 -8.06 9.32 -33.42
C GLU A 346 -8.98 8.12 -33.13
N ALA A 347 -8.41 6.91 -33.04
CA ALA A 347 -9.16 5.67 -32.79
C ALA A 347 -9.34 5.33 -31.29
N GLY A 348 -8.78 6.12 -30.36
CA GLY A 348 -8.85 5.83 -28.93
C GLY A 348 -8.00 4.63 -28.47
N ILE A 349 -6.89 4.33 -29.15
CA ILE A 349 -6.07 3.11 -28.93
C ILE A 349 -4.69 3.41 -28.35
N THR A 350 -4.43 3.06 -27.10
CA THR A 350 -3.08 3.15 -26.53
C THR A 350 -2.26 1.91 -26.87
N GLY A 351 -0.94 1.97 -26.75
CA GLY A 351 -0.10 0.87 -27.17
C GLY A 351 1.36 1.22 -27.33
N CYS A 352 2.19 0.19 -27.47
CA CYS A 352 3.61 0.30 -27.78
C CYS A 352 3.90 -0.47 -29.07
N LEU A 353 4.67 0.13 -29.98
CA LEU A 353 5.18 -0.51 -31.20
C LEU A 353 6.71 -0.52 -31.10
N LEU A 354 7.29 -1.72 -31.17
CA LEU A 354 8.72 -1.95 -31.21
C LEU A 354 9.11 -2.48 -32.58
N TYR A 355 10.27 -2.06 -33.08
CA TYR A 355 10.87 -2.55 -34.31
C TYR A 355 12.34 -2.87 -34.09
N GLU A 356 12.72 -4.13 -34.29
CA GLU A 356 14.09 -4.62 -34.10
C GLU A 356 14.36 -5.77 -35.08
N ASP A 357 15.56 -5.81 -35.67
CA ASP A 357 16.00 -6.87 -36.60
C ASP A 357 14.96 -7.25 -37.68
N GLY A 358 14.28 -6.25 -38.25
CA GLY A 358 13.28 -6.48 -39.29
C GLY A 358 11.95 -7.05 -38.79
N HIS A 359 11.70 -7.06 -37.48
CA HIS A 359 10.45 -7.53 -36.87
C HIS A 359 9.74 -6.40 -36.14
N PHE A 360 8.42 -6.39 -36.22
CA PHE A 360 7.56 -5.56 -35.40
C PHE A 360 6.96 -6.39 -34.27
N MET A 361 6.86 -5.78 -33.10
CA MET A 361 6.04 -6.27 -32.00
C MET A 361 5.20 -5.10 -31.50
N GLN A 362 3.88 -5.25 -31.50
CA GLN A 362 2.98 -4.17 -31.09
C GLN A 362 1.86 -4.67 -30.19
N MET A 363 1.65 -3.94 -29.11
CA MET A 363 0.49 -4.09 -28.24
C MET A 363 -0.48 -2.93 -28.49
N LEU A 364 -1.76 -3.25 -28.67
CA LEU A 364 -2.86 -2.32 -28.83
C LEU A 364 -3.83 -2.51 -27.68
N GLU A 365 -4.33 -1.41 -27.12
CA GLU A 365 -5.30 -1.40 -26.03
C GLU A 365 -6.40 -0.38 -26.33
N GLY A 366 -7.66 -0.72 -26.12
CA GLY A 366 -8.78 0.18 -26.39
C GLY A 366 -10.11 -0.54 -26.41
N GLU A 367 -11.15 0.12 -26.93
CA GLU A 367 -12.43 -0.54 -27.17
C GLU A 367 -12.24 -1.69 -28.19
N ARG A 368 -12.88 -2.85 -27.96
CA ARG A 368 -12.68 -4.08 -28.73
C ARG A 368 -12.87 -3.88 -30.23
N GLY A 369 -13.94 -3.20 -30.63
CA GLY A 369 -14.19 -2.86 -32.03
C GLY A 369 -13.07 -2.00 -32.62
N ALA A 370 -12.63 -0.97 -31.89
CA ALA A 370 -11.53 -0.10 -32.31
C ALA A 370 -10.19 -0.86 -32.44
N VAL A 371 -9.86 -1.71 -31.46
CA VAL A 371 -8.63 -2.53 -31.46
C VAL A 371 -8.63 -3.50 -32.63
N LEU A 372 -9.73 -4.25 -32.83
CA LEU A 372 -9.84 -5.19 -33.94
C LEU A 372 -9.83 -4.48 -35.30
N SER A 373 -10.53 -3.36 -35.44
CA SER A 373 -10.52 -2.57 -36.69
C SER A 373 -9.12 -2.03 -37.01
N THR A 374 -8.36 -1.62 -36.00
CA THR A 374 -7.00 -1.11 -36.19
C THR A 374 -6.04 -2.24 -36.54
N PHE A 375 -6.18 -3.38 -35.87
CA PHE A 375 -5.42 -4.58 -36.18
C PHE A 375 -5.68 -5.08 -37.61
N GLU A 376 -6.93 -5.05 -38.08
CA GLU A 376 -7.28 -5.41 -39.46
C GLU A 376 -6.61 -4.50 -40.50
N ARG A 377 -6.55 -3.19 -40.22
CA ARG A 377 -5.85 -2.22 -41.07
C ARG A 377 -4.34 -2.48 -41.11
N ILE A 378 -3.75 -2.88 -39.99
CA ILE A 378 -2.34 -3.30 -39.89
C ILE A 378 -2.11 -4.60 -40.67
N ARG A 379 -3.01 -5.57 -40.55
CA ARG A 379 -2.95 -6.84 -41.26
C ARG A 379 -2.99 -6.67 -42.78
N GLY A 380 -3.73 -5.67 -43.27
CA GLY A 380 -3.77 -5.29 -44.68
C GLY A 380 -2.63 -4.38 -45.15
N ASN A 381 -1.74 -3.94 -44.25
CA ASN A 381 -0.64 -3.04 -44.58
C ASN A 381 0.54 -3.81 -45.19
N HIS A 382 1.03 -3.33 -46.35
CA HIS A 382 2.13 -3.91 -47.09
C HIS A 382 3.48 -3.91 -46.35
N LEU A 383 3.57 -3.22 -45.20
CA LEU A 383 4.75 -3.25 -44.34
C LEU A 383 4.87 -4.55 -43.54
N HIS A 384 3.78 -5.31 -43.35
CA HIS A 384 3.78 -6.51 -42.51
C HIS A 384 3.73 -7.80 -43.34
N LYS A 385 4.55 -8.79 -42.97
CA LYS A 385 4.53 -10.19 -43.41
C LYS A 385 4.49 -11.10 -42.18
N ARG A 386 4.01 -12.33 -42.36
CA ARG A 386 4.00 -13.38 -41.32
C ARG A 386 3.45 -12.88 -39.98
N LEU A 387 2.36 -12.13 -40.03
CA LEU A 387 1.75 -11.55 -38.84
C LEU A 387 1.09 -12.66 -38.00
N ARG A 388 1.40 -12.68 -36.69
CA ARG A 388 0.90 -13.63 -35.70
C ARG A 388 0.40 -12.86 -34.47
N VAL A 389 -0.86 -13.09 -34.10
CA VAL A 389 -1.36 -12.67 -32.78
C VAL A 389 -0.74 -13.59 -31.73
N VAL A 390 -0.09 -12.99 -30.74
CA VAL A 390 0.57 -13.71 -29.64
C VAL A 390 -0.40 -13.90 -28.47
N MET A 391 -1.13 -12.84 -28.14
CA MET A 391 -2.17 -12.87 -27.12
C MET A 391 -3.16 -11.75 -27.35
N GLU A 392 -4.41 -11.99 -26.98
CA GLU A 392 -5.47 -10.99 -27.00
C GLU A 392 -6.50 -11.35 -25.93
N GLY A 393 -7.27 -10.36 -25.48
CA GLY A 393 -8.31 -10.61 -24.52
C GLY A 393 -8.87 -9.34 -23.90
N PRO A 394 -9.88 -9.49 -23.03
CA PRO A 394 -10.35 -8.38 -22.22
C PRO A 394 -9.22 -7.86 -21.32
N ALA A 395 -9.03 -6.54 -21.32
CA ALA A 395 -8.14 -5.85 -20.40
C ALA A 395 -8.97 -5.13 -19.33
N ARG A 396 -8.49 -5.13 -18.09
CA ARG A 396 -9.15 -4.41 -16.99
C ARG A 396 -8.71 -2.95 -16.90
N ARG A 397 -7.50 -2.64 -17.38
CA ARG A 397 -6.92 -1.29 -17.45
C ARG A 397 -5.92 -1.21 -18.60
N ARG A 398 -5.64 0.00 -19.08
CA ARG A 398 -4.57 0.25 -20.05
C ARG A 398 -3.22 0.14 -19.33
N VAL A 399 -2.28 -0.57 -19.94
CA VAL A 399 -0.88 -0.63 -19.55
C VAL A 399 -0.14 0.61 -20.03
N PHE A 400 -0.55 1.16 -21.18
CA PHE A 400 0.03 2.39 -21.72
C PHE A 400 -0.90 3.57 -21.47
N THR A 401 -0.47 4.51 -20.63
CA THR A 401 -1.20 5.75 -20.28
C THR A 401 -0.98 6.89 -21.28
N HIS A 402 0.02 6.75 -22.16
CA HIS A 402 0.37 7.73 -23.20
C HIS A 402 0.51 7.06 -24.58
N TRP A 403 0.39 7.85 -25.66
CA TRP A 403 0.56 7.41 -27.05
C TRP A 403 2.04 7.17 -27.43
N SER A 404 2.89 6.86 -26.46
CA SER A 404 4.34 6.83 -26.59
C SER A 404 4.81 5.62 -27.40
N MET A 405 5.03 5.87 -28.69
CA MET A 405 5.65 4.91 -29.59
C MET A 405 7.17 5.07 -29.57
N LEU A 406 7.89 4.18 -28.88
CA LEU A 406 9.34 4.30 -28.69
C LEU A 406 10.16 3.74 -29.86
N LEU A 407 11.30 4.40 -30.13
CA LEU A 407 12.42 3.80 -30.83
C LEU A 407 13.37 3.18 -29.78
N PRO A 408 13.94 1.98 -29.98
CA PRO A 408 14.77 1.28 -28.99
C PRO A 408 16.16 1.89 -28.71
N ASP A 409 16.42 3.16 -29.05
CA ASP A 409 17.78 3.74 -28.98
C ASP A 409 18.05 4.59 -27.74
N ASP A 410 17.17 4.56 -26.72
CA ASP A 410 17.46 5.23 -25.45
C ASP A 410 18.37 4.36 -24.57
N THR A 411 19.67 4.51 -24.80
CA THR A 411 20.76 3.67 -24.28
C THR A 411 21.07 3.85 -22.79
N ASP A 412 20.43 4.79 -22.09
CA ASP A 412 20.71 5.06 -20.68
C ASP A 412 20.07 4.04 -19.71
N ALA A 413 18.97 3.39 -20.07
CA ALA A 413 18.33 2.36 -19.24
C ALA A 413 19.17 1.07 -19.09
N ARG A 414 20.13 0.82 -20.00
CA ARG A 414 21.01 -0.36 -19.94
C ARG A 414 22.10 -0.26 -18.87
N ARG A 415 22.35 0.93 -18.30
CA ARG A 415 23.48 1.15 -17.37
C ARG A 415 23.19 0.79 -15.91
N HIS A 416 21.91 0.61 -15.55
CA HIS A 416 21.48 0.40 -14.15
C HIS A 416 20.69 -0.91 -13.95
N GLY A 417 20.67 -1.77 -14.97
CA GLY A 417 20.05 -3.11 -14.86
C GLY A 417 20.94 -4.10 -14.09
N PRO A 418 20.43 -5.31 -13.82
CA PRO A 418 21.20 -6.36 -13.16
C PRO A 418 22.54 -6.61 -13.87
N ASP A 419 23.61 -6.85 -13.11
CA ASP A 419 24.90 -7.20 -13.68
C ASP A 419 24.86 -8.61 -14.27
N PHE A 420 24.68 -8.70 -15.59
CA PHE A 420 24.65 -9.95 -16.33
C PHE A 420 26.04 -10.43 -16.76
N ALA A 421 27.14 -9.84 -16.28
CA ALA A 421 28.51 -10.15 -16.74
C ALA A 421 28.95 -11.61 -16.56
N GLY A 422 28.24 -12.41 -15.75
CA GLY A 422 28.48 -13.85 -15.55
C GLY A 422 27.50 -14.79 -16.26
N TRP A 423 26.47 -14.26 -16.93
CA TRP A 423 25.42 -15.06 -17.56
C TRP A 423 25.80 -15.31 -19.01
N GLN A 424 25.46 -16.48 -19.56
CA GLN A 424 25.53 -16.68 -21.01
C GLN A 424 24.24 -16.15 -21.62
N PRO A 425 24.23 -14.94 -22.21
CA PRO A 425 23.01 -14.38 -22.76
C PRO A 425 22.57 -15.23 -23.95
N ARG A 426 21.39 -15.82 -23.87
CA ARG A 426 20.73 -16.37 -25.05
C ARG A 426 20.14 -15.20 -25.83
N ARG A 427 20.71 -14.90 -26.99
CA ARG A 427 20.05 -13.98 -27.93
C ARG A 427 18.78 -14.65 -28.45
N LEU A 428 17.64 -14.10 -28.06
CA LEU A 428 16.34 -14.48 -28.59
C LEU A 428 15.96 -13.46 -29.66
N SER A 429 15.55 -13.93 -30.83
CA SER A 429 14.90 -13.07 -31.82
C SER A 429 13.47 -12.74 -31.36
N PHE A 430 12.86 -11.69 -31.89
CA PHE A 430 11.43 -11.39 -31.65
C PHE A 430 10.54 -12.57 -32.05
N ALA A 431 10.91 -13.31 -33.09
CA ALA A 431 10.21 -14.53 -33.49
C ALA A 431 10.23 -15.60 -32.37
N ALA A 432 11.37 -15.78 -31.70
CA ALA A 432 11.53 -16.72 -30.59
C ALA A 432 10.87 -16.23 -29.29
N LEU A 433 10.83 -14.92 -29.04
CA LEU A 433 10.08 -14.34 -27.92
C LEU A 433 8.58 -14.57 -28.08
N ALA A 434 8.08 -14.46 -29.31
CA ALA A 434 6.68 -14.63 -29.65
C ALA A 434 6.15 -16.06 -29.48
N ASP A 435 7.00 -17.03 -29.15
CA ASP A 435 6.59 -18.40 -28.80
C ASP A 435 6.13 -18.52 -27.32
N ASP A 436 6.44 -17.54 -26.46
CA ASP A 436 5.87 -17.43 -25.11
C ASP A 436 5.22 -16.05 -24.91
N ALA A 437 3.89 -16.03 -24.85
CA ALA A 437 3.10 -14.82 -24.69
C ALA A 437 3.46 -14.02 -23.42
N ARG A 438 3.84 -14.69 -22.33
CA ARG A 438 4.20 -14.01 -21.07
C ARG A 438 5.54 -13.29 -21.19
N VAL A 439 6.50 -13.91 -21.85
CA VAL A 439 7.83 -13.30 -22.10
C VAL A 439 7.68 -12.12 -23.05
N CYS A 440 6.85 -12.26 -24.09
CA CYS A 440 6.55 -11.18 -25.02
C CYS A 440 5.86 -9.99 -24.33
N TYR A 441 4.88 -10.26 -23.48
CA TYR A 441 4.21 -9.23 -22.68
C TYR A 441 5.19 -8.53 -21.73
N ALA A 442 5.99 -9.31 -20.97
CA ALA A 442 6.99 -8.75 -20.06
C ALA A 442 7.99 -7.85 -20.81
N TYR A 443 8.50 -8.30 -21.95
CA TYR A 443 9.45 -7.55 -22.77
C TYR A 443 8.85 -6.24 -23.31
N ILE A 444 7.64 -6.24 -23.87
CA ILE A 444 7.04 -5.01 -24.40
C ILE A 444 6.71 -4.01 -23.29
N THR A 445 6.33 -4.49 -22.10
CA THR A 445 6.12 -3.61 -20.94
C THR A 445 7.43 -3.07 -20.38
N ALA A 446 8.53 -3.83 -20.51
CA ALA A 446 9.88 -3.48 -20.04
C ALA A 446 10.57 -2.32 -20.79
N CYS A 447 10.10 -2.00 -22.01
CA CYS A 447 10.76 -1.06 -22.90
C CYS A 447 10.22 0.38 -22.82
N VAL A 448 9.38 0.74 -21.83
CA VAL A 448 8.72 2.04 -21.77
C VAL A 448 9.17 2.86 -20.56
N PRO A 449 9.83 4.02 -20.74
CA PRO A 449 10.42 4.80 -19.64
C PRO A 449 9.40 5.45 -18.67
N ASP A 450 8.12 5.54 -19.04
CA ASP A 450 7.03 5.95 -18.14
C ASP A 450 6.39 4.77 -17.38
N VAL A 451 6.71 3.54 -17.77
CA VAL A 451 6.56 2.36 -16.91
C VAL A 451 7.89 2.24 -16.17
N ARG A 452 8.15 3.14 -15.20
CA ARG A 452 9.37 3.04 -14.40
C ARG A 452 9.31 1.72 -13.62
N HIS A 453 10.08 0.76 -14.13
CA HIS A 453 10.30 -0.58 -13.60
C HIS A 453 10.81 -0.53 -12.18
#